data_AF-M9RFX2-F1
#
_entry.id   AF-M9RFX2-F1
#
_cell.length_a   1.000
_cell.length_b   1.000
_cell.length_c   1.000
_cell.angle_alpha   90.00
_cell.angle_beta   90.00
_cell.angle_gamma   90.00
#
_symmetry.space_group_name_H-M   'P 1'
#
loop_
_entity.id
_entity.type
_entity.pdbx_description
1 polymer ?
#
loop_
_entity_poly.entity_id
_entity_poly.type
_entity_poly.pdbx_seq_one_letter_code
_entity_poly.pdbx_strand_id
1 'polypeptide(L)'
;MTGHTRLYRRGATYYHRAVVPKDIINSYEKREETFSLRTKDRGEALQRVRVEAVRVDKLFAKHRRDQAGIKLTAPKPALSELTLDQIARTKRAYLHHLLDEDEDIRLDGFYDPEDHSAQLFETPRPTFEERQSGIEESDAFTRANLARGKRDVFLRSEAEEVFNLGPY
;
A
#
# COMPACT_ATOMS: atom_id res chain seq x y z
N MET A 1 -38.15 -23.03 6.16
CA MET A 1 -36.88 -22.35 5.85
C MET A 1 -36.65 -21.21 6.84
N THR A 2 -35.51 -21.20 7.55
CA THR A 2 -35.06 -20.02 8.29
C THR A 2 -34.67 -18.96 7.25
N GLY A 3 -35.33 -17.81 7.22
CA GLY A 3 -35.19 -16.80 6.14
C GLY A 3 -33.82 -16.10 6.08
N HIS A 4 -32.75 -16.70 6.61
CA HIS A 4 -31.40 -16.16 6.61
C HIS A 4 -30.36 -17.30 6.51
N THR A 5 -29.45 -17.22 5.54
CA THR A 5 -28.50 -18.29 5.15
C THR A 5 -27.60 -18.76 6.31
N ARG A 6 -27.29 -17.86 7.25
CA ARG A 6 -26.43 -18.12 8.42
C ARG A 6 -27.18 -18.43 9.72
N LEU A 7 -28.51 -18.58 9.67
CA LEU A 7 -29.33 -18.89 10.84
C LEU A 7 -29.64 -20.38 10.89
N TYR A 8 -29.10 -21.05 11.91
CA TYR A 8 -29.31 -22.47 12.18
C TYR A 8 -30.12 -22.65 13.47
N ARG A 9 -30.96 -23.69 13.55
CA ARG A 9 -31.73 -24.02 14.77
C ARG A 9 -31.30 -25.38 15.27
N ARG A 10 -30.94 -25.46 16.56
CA ARG A 10 -30.62 -26.73 17.24
C ARG A 10 -31.50 -26.86 18.48
N GLY A 11 -32.49 -27.75 18.42
CA GLY A 11 -33.52 -27.87 19.44
C GLY A 11 -34.34 -26.58 19.58
N ALA A 12 -34.42 -26.02 20.79
CA ALA A 12 -35.16 -24.80 21.06
C ALA A 12 -34.39 -23.51 20.72
N THR A 13 -33.06 -23.57 20.59
CA THR A 13 -32.21 -22.38 20.52
C THR A 13 -31.68 -22.14 19.10
N TYR A 14 -31.60 -20.87 18.72
CA TYR A 14 -31.01 -20.44 17.46
C TYR A 14 -29.49 -20.19 17.56
N TYR A 15 -28.79 -20.50 16.48
CA TYR A 15 -27.34 -20.44 16.33
C TYR A 15 -26.97 -19.67 15.06
N HIS A 16 -25.83 -18.98 15.14
CA HIS A 16 -25.12 -18.50 13.97
C HIS A 16 -24.21 -19.62 13.45
N ARG A 17 -24.17 -19.80 12.13
CA ARG A 17 -23.23 -20.71 11.46
C ARG A 17 -22.71 -20.06 10.19
N ALA A 18 -21.39 -19.89 10.10
CA ALA A 18 -20.71 -19.40 8.92
C ALA A 18 -19.52 -20.31 8.58
N VAL A 19 -19.51 -20.85 7.36
CA VAL A 19 -18.38 -21.63 6.86
C VAL A 19 -17.23 -20.68 6.53
N VAL A 20 -16.02 -21.07 6.92
CA VAL A 20 -14.81 -20.31 6.60
C VAL A 20 -14.53 -20.40 5.09
N PRO A 21 -14.31 -19.27 4.40
CA PRO A 21 -14.01 -19.26 2.97
C PRO A 21 -12.79 -20.12 2.58
N LYS A 22 -12.84 -20.79 1.42
CA LYS A 22 -11.80 -21.73 0.94
C LYS A 22 -10.42 -21.08 0.78
N ASP A 23 -10.38 -19.78 0.49
CA ASP A 23 -9.16 -18.99 0.34
C ASP A 23 -8.38 -18.86 1.65
N ILE A 24 -9.06 -18.89 2.80
CA ILE A 24 -8.43 -18.73 4.12
C ILE A 24 -8.52 -19.97 5.02
N ILE A 25 -9.21 -21.03 4.61
CA ILE A 25 -9.44 -22.22 5.47
C ILE A 25 -8.16 -22.89 5.96
N ASN A 26 -7.06 -22.81 5.20
CA ASN A 26 -5.78 -23.41 5.58
C ASN A 26 -4.97 -22.52 6.55
N SER A 27 -5.23 -21.22 6.58
CA SER A 27 -4.54 -20.26 7.47
C SER A 27 -5.41 -19.82 8.64
N TYR A 28 -6.71 -20.10 8.61
CA TYR A 28 -7.66 -19.78 9.65
C TYR A 28 -7.83 -20.98 10.59
N GLU A 29 -7.82 -20.74 11.90
CA GLU A 29 -7.74 -21.80 12.93
C GLU A 29 -8.95 -22.76 12.94
N LYS A 30 -10.09 -22.35 12.37
CA LYS A 30 -11.34 -23.10 12.38
C LYS A 30 -11.87 -23.36 10.97
N ARG A 31 -12.74 -24.35 10.83
CA ARG A 31 -13.47 -24.62 9.56
C ARG A 31 -14.80 -23.86 9.46
N GLU A 32 -15.42 -23.57 10.60
CA GLU A 32 -16.69 -22.84 10.68
C GLU A 32 -16.74 -22.00 11.95
N GLU A 33 -17.32 -20.80 11.88
CA GLU A 33 -17.70 -20.01 13.04
C GLU A 33 -19.15 -20.38 13.43
N THR A 34 -19.29 -21.08 14.55
CA THR A 34 -20.59 -21.51 15.08
C THR A 34 -20.73 -21.12 16.54
N PHE A 35 -21.79 -20.38 16.86
CA PHE A 35 -22.09 -19.99 18.25
C PHE A 35 -23.59 -19.75 18.45
N SER A 36 -24.03 -19.88 19.70
CA SER A 36 -25.43 -19.69 20.10
C SER A 36 -25.81 -18.22 20.06
N LEU A 37 -26.97 -17.91 19.49
CA LEU A 37 -27.59 -16.59 19.57
C LEU A 37 -28.36 -16.38 20.87
N ARG A 38 -28.40 -17.41 21.74
CA ARG A 38 -29.02 -17.36 23.07
C ARG A 38 -30.47 -16.89 23.07
N THR A 39 -31.23 -17.27 22.04
CA THR A 39 -32.66 -16.99 21.97
C THR A 39 -33.41 -18.17 21.35
N LYS A 40 -34.66 -18.32 21.77
CA LYS A 40 -35.65 -19.24 21.21
C LYS A 40 -36.66 -18.51 20.32
N ASP A 41 -36.69 -17.18 20.37
CA ASP A 41 -37.56 -16.36 19.53
C ASP A 41 -36.95 -16.17 18.14
N ARG A 42 -37.78 -16.36 17.11
CA ARG A 42 -37.33 -16.31 15.72
C ARG A 42 -37.05 -14.89 15.25
N GLY A 43 -37.84 -13.91 15.67
CA GLY A 43 -37.68 -12.51 15.28
C GLY A 43 -36.40 -11.94 15.84
N GLU A 44 -36.17 -12.17 17.12
CA GLU A 44 -34.95 -11.81 17.82
C GLU A 44 -33.72 -12.53 17.23
N ALA A 45 -33.84 -13.82 16.91
CA ALA A 45 -32.76 -14.55 16.26
C ALA A 45 -32.36 -13.95 14.90
N LEU A 46 -33.32 -13.51 14.09
CA LEU A 46 -33.06 -12.88 12.80
C LEU A 46 -32.31 -11.55 12.96
N GLN A 47 -32.67 -10.74 13.95
CA GLN A 47 -31.98 -9.49 14.25
C GLN A 47 -30.54 -9.76 14.70
N ARG A 48 -30.35 -10.70 15.65
CA ARG A 48 -29.02 -11.07 16.16
C ARG A 48 -28.12 -11.66 15.08
N VAL A 49 -28.65 -12.53 14.19
CA VAL A 49 -27.85 -13.10 13.09
C VAL A 49 -27.33 -12.04 12.13
N ARG A 50 -28.11 -11.00 11.81
CA ARG A 50 -27.66 -9.96 10.88
C ARG A 50 -26.43 -9.23 11.42
N VAL A 51 -26.46 -8.87 12.70
CA VAL A 51 -25.32 -8.23 13.38
C VAL A 51 -24.10 -9.15 13.40
N GLU A 52 -24.32 -10.40 13.82
CA GLU A 52 -23.26 -11.39 13.94
C GLU A 52 -22.66 -11.79 12.58
N ALA A 53 -23.47 -11.83 11.52
CA ALA A 53 -22.99 -12.09 10.17
C ALA A 53 -21.98 -11.02 9.72
N VAL A 54 -22.30 -9.73 9.92
CA VAL A 54 -21.39 -8.63 9.59
C VAL A 54 -20.12 -8.70 10.43
N ARG A 55 -20.23 -9.04 11.72
CA ARG A 55 -19.06 -9.21 12.60
C ARG A 55 -18.12 -10.32 12.11
N VAL A 56 -18.67 -11.48 11.73
CA VAL A 56 -17.90 -12.60 11.20
C VAL A 56 -17.28 -12.26 9.84
N ASP A 57 -17.99 -11.56 8.95
CA ASP A 57 -17.42 -11.11 7.68
C ASP A 57 -16.23 -10.16 7.88
N LYS A 58 -16.33 -9.25 8.86
CA LYS A 58 -15.21 -8.38 9.25
C LYS A 58 -14.03 -9.18 9.78
N LEU A 59 -14.26 -10.25 10.53
CA LEU A 59 -13.20 -11.13 11.04
C LEU A 59 -12.45 -11.83 9.90
N PHE A 60 -13.17 -12.40 8.93
CA PHE A 60 -12.56 -13.02 7.75
C PHE A 60 -11.83 -11.99 6.88
N ALA A 61 -12.39 -10.79 6.69
CA ALA A 61 -11.73 -9.71 5.97
C ALA A 61 -10.45 -9.22 6.66
N LYS A 62 -10.45 -9.15 8.00
CA LYS A 62 -9.25 -8.84 8.78
C LYS A 62 -8.18 -9.89 8.57
N HIS A 63 -8.52 -11.17 8.71
CA HIS A 63 -7.58 -12.27 8.49
C HIS A 63 -6.95 -12.24 7.08
N ARG A 64 -7.76 -11.94 6.05
CA ARG A 64 -7.25 -11.73 4.68
C ARG A 64 -6.22 -10.60 4.61
N ARG A 65 -6.48 -9.46 5.25
CA ARG A 65 -5.53 -8.33 5.29
C ARG A 65 -4.26 -8.69 6.04
N ASP A 66 -4.36 -9.38 7.17
CA ASP A 66 -3.21 -9.79 7.97
C ASP A 66 -2.34 -10.77 7.16
N GLN A 67 -2.93 -11.72 6.44
CA GLN A 67 -2.22 -12.62 5.53
C GLN A 67 -1.56 -11.89 4.35
N ALA A 68 -2.22 -10.88 3.78
CA ALA A 68 -1.64 -10.06 2.72
C ALA A 68 -0.44 -9.24 3.25
N GLY A 69 -0.56 -8.67 4.45
CA GLY A 69 0.51 -7.95 5.14
C GLY A 69 1.72 -8.86 5.41
N ILE A 70 1.49 -10.07 5.95
CA ILE A 70 2.55 -11.06 6.17
C ILE A 70 3.26 -11.43 4.87
N LYS A 71 2.53 -11.59 3.76
CA LYS A 71 3.13 -11.86 2.44
C LYS A 71 3.95 -10.70 1.89
N LEU A 72 3.62 -9.46 2.27
CA LEU A 72 4.38 -8.26 1.90
C LEU A 72 5.66 -8.13 2.71
N THR A 73 5.62 -8.48 4.01
CA THR A 73 6.76 -8.37 4.93
C THR A 73 7.67 -9.60 4.97
N ALA A 74 7.20 -10.74 4.44
CA ALA A 74 8.05 -11.93 4.33
C ALA A 74 9.22 -11.62 3.38
N PRO A 75 10.48 -11.91 3.78
CA PRO A 75 11.61 -11.73 2.89
C PRO A 75 11.38 -12.58 1.65
N LYS A 76 11.10 -11.92 0.51
CA LYS A 76 11.01 -12.61 -0.77
C LYS A 76 12.40 -13.19 -1.06
N PRO A 77 12.49 -14.44 -1.53
CA PRO A 77 13.78 -14.98 -1.96
C PRO A 77 14.38 -14.03 -3.00
N ALA A 78 15.69 -13.78 -2.88
CA ALA A 78 16.40 -12.97 -3.87
C ALA A 78 16.18 -13.60 -5.26
N LEU A 79 15.67 -12.79 -6.19
CA LEU A 79 15.49 -13.23 -7.57
C LEU A 79 16.89 -13.38 -8.18
N SER A 80 17.15 -14.53 -8.82
CA SER A 80 18.40 -14.73 -9.58
C SER A 80 18.46 -13.82 -10.80
N GLU A 81 17.31 -13.55 -11.41
CA GLU A 81 17.14 -12.67 -12.56
C GLU A 81 15.79 -11.95 -12.48
N LEU A 82 15.74 -10.73 -13.03
CA LEU A 82 14.49 -9.99 -13.20
C LEU A 82 13.86 -10.35 -14.54
N THR A 83 12.55 -10.55 -14.55
CA THR A 83 11.80 -10.70 -15.81
C THR A 83 11.70 -9.37 -16.54
N LEU A 84 11.51 -9.41 -17.86
CA LEU A 84 11.30 -8.20 -18.66
C LEU A 84 10.11 -7.36 -18.17
N ASP A 85 9.05 -8.01 -17.68
CA ASP A 85 7.88 -7.34 -17.11
C ASP A 85 8.23 -6.61 -15.80
N GLN A 86 9.03 -7.24 -14.93
CA GLN A 86 9.51 -6.62 -13.69
C GLN A 86 10.39 -5.40 -13.98
N ILE A 87 11.29 -5.51 -14.97
CA ILE A 87 12.13 -4.40 -15.42
C ILE A 87 11.26 -3.28 -15.97
N ALA A 88 10.30 -3.58 -16.85
CA ALA A 88 9.40 -2.59 -17.44
C ALA A 88 8.55 -1.87 -16.38
N ARG A 89 8.02 -2.61 -15.41
CA ARG A 89 7.23 -2.06 -14.31
C ARG A 89 8.08 -1.14 -13.43
N THR A 90 9.29 -1.55 -13.08
CA THR A 90 10.22 -0.73 -12.29
C THR A 90 10.59 0.55 -13.04
N LYS A 91 10.88 0.44 -14.35
CA LYS A 91 11.17 1.60 -15.20
C LYS A 91 9.99 2.59 -15.23
N ARG A 92 8.76 2.09 -15.32
CA ARG A 92 7.56 2.95 -15.31
C ARG A 92 7.39 3.68 -13.97
N ALA A 93 7.58 2.98 -12.85
CA ALA A 93 7.51 3.60 -11.53
C ALA A 93 8.57 4.70 -11.37
N TYR A 94 9.80 4.43 -11.78
CA TYR A 94 10.88 5.41 -11.78
C TYR A 94 10.57 6.64 -12.64
N LEU A 95 10.08 6.45 -13.86
CA LEU A 95 9.72 7.57 -14.74
C LEU A 95 8.56 8.40 -14.19
N HIS A 96 7.60 7.78 -13.51
CA HIS A 96 6.52 8.50 -12.86
C HIS A 96 7.05 9.39 -11.73
N HIS A 97 7.93 8.84 -10.88
CA HIS A 97 8.54 9.59 -9.79
C HIS A 97 9.32 10.81 -10.30
N LEU A 98 10.10 10.66 -11.37
CA LEU A 98 10.79 11.80 -12.00
C LEU A 98 9.83 12.89 -12.48
N LEU A 99 8.65 12.51 -13.01
CA LEU A 99 7.64 13.48 -13.41
C LEU A 99 6.98 14.17 -12.22
N ASP A 100 6.80 13.46 -11.11
CA ASP A 100 6.29 14.05 -9.86
C ASP A 100 7.30 15.07 -9.31
N GLU A 101 8.60 14.75 -9.30
CA GLU A 101 9.65 15.69 -8.91
C GLU A 101 9.72 16.92 -9.82
N ASP A 102 9.65 16.72 -11.14
CA ASP A 102 9.62 17.81 -12.12
C ASP A 102 8.42 18.73 -11.89
N GLU A 103 7.25 18.16 -11.55
CA GLU A 103 6.04 18.91 -11.23
C GLU A 103 6.17 19.69 -9.92
N ASP A 104 6.76 19.09 -8.89
CA ASP A 104 7.05 19.77 -7.63
C ASP A 104 7.98 20.96 -7.85
N ILE A 105 9.07 20.79 -8.61
CA ILE A 105 9.98 21.87 -8.98
C ILE A 105 9.26 22.96 -9.78
N ARG A 106 8.36 22.58 -10.69
CA ARG A 106 7.59 23.52 -11.50
C ARG A 106 6.61 24.34 -10.64
N LEU A 107 6.00 23.72 -9.64
CA LEU A 107 5.09 24.37 -8.69
C LEU A 107 5.86 25.26 -7.70
N ASP A 108 7.03 24.79 -7.25
CA ASP A 108 7.96 25.54 -6.42
C ASP A 108 8.62 26.69 -7.18
N GLY A 109 8.71 26.66 -8.50
CA GLY A 109 9.20 27.77 -9.32
C GLY A 109 10.61 28.27 -8.97
N PHE A 110 11.01 29.36 -9.61
CA PHE A 110 12.35 29.96 -9.44
C PHE A 110 12.24 31.42 -9.03
N TYR A 111 13.26 31.91 -8.33
CA TYR A 111 13.41 33.33 -8.11
C TYR A 111 13.99 34.00 -9.36
N ASP A 112 13.34 35.06 -9.82
CA ASP A 112 13.83 35.93 -10.89
C ASP A 112 14.24 37.29 -10.28
N PRO A 113 15.55 37.62 -10.24
CA PRO A 113 16.02 38.90 -9.72
C PRO A 113 15.53 40.13 -10.50
N GLU A 114 15.14 39.94 -11.77
CA GLU A 114 14.65 41.00 -12.65
C GLU A 114 13.13 41.19 -12.55
N ASP A 115 12.40 40.19 -12.03
CA ASP A 115 10.96 40.30 -11.76
C ASP A 115 10.69 40.97 -10.41
N HIS A 116 10.73 42.30 -10.41
CA HIS A 116 10.39 43.12 -9.24
C HIS A 116 8.91 43.07 -8.84
N SER A 117 8.06 42.41 -9.63
CA SER A 117 6.63 42.25 -9.34
C SER A 117 6.28 40.90 -8.68
N ALA A 118 7.25 39.99 -8.61
CA ALA A 118 7.08 38.67 -8.01
C ALA A 118 6.74 38.76 -6.51
N GLN A 119 5.83 37.89 -6.07
CA GLN A 119 5.56 37.71 -4.64
C GLN A 119 6.78 37.10 -3.95
N LEU A 120 7.19 37.70 -2.83
CA LEU A 120 8.22 37.13 -1.97
C LEU A 120 7.67 35.88 -1.29
N PHE A 121 8.40 34.77 -1.42
CA PHE A 121 8.08 33.51 -0.75
C PHE A 121 8.70 33.49 0.64
N GLU A 122 8.06 32.78 1.59
CA GLU A 122 8.58 32.64 2.96
C GLU A 122 9.93 31.92 3.00
N THR A 123 10.16 31.00 2.06
CA THR A 123 11.44 30.32 1.87
C THR A 123 12.17 30.87 0.64
N PRO A 124 13.49 31.10 0.72
CA PRO A 124 14.27 31.52 -0.45
C PRO A 124 14.22 30.44 -1.53
N ARG A 125 13.79 30.83 -2.73
CA ARG A 125 13.82 29.96 -3.93
C ARG A 125 15.14 30.19 -4.67
N PRO A 126 15.74 29.15 -5.26
CA PRO A 126 16.93 29.32 -6.08
C PRO A 126 16.58 30.08 -7.37
N THR A 127 17.58 30.77 -7.92
CA THR A 127 17.56 31.21 -9.32
C THR A 127 17.68 30.02 -10.27
N PHE A 128 17.40 30.25 -11.55
CA PHE A 128 17.58 29.22 -12.57
C PHE A 128 19.06 28.82 -12.68
N GLU A 129 19.98 29.78 -12.62
CA GLU A 129 21.43 29.58 -12.69
C GLU A 129 21.95 28.77 -11.50
N GLU A 130 21.49 29.07 -10.28
CA GLU A 130 21.85 28.30 -9.09
C GLU A 130 21.34 26.85 -9.18
N ARG A 131 20.12 26.65 -9.68
CA ARG A 131 19.59 25.30 -9.90
C ARG A 131 20.42 24.54 -10.93
N GLN A 132 20.76 25.17 -12.04
CA GLN A 132 21.58 24.56 -13.09
C GLN A 132 22.95 24.15 -12.55
N SER A 133 23.63 25.02 -11.81
CA SER A 133 24.93 24.71 -11.19
C SER A 133 24.83 23.51 -10.26
N GLY A 134 23.79 23.45 -9.43
CA GLY A 134 23.56 22.32 -8.53
C GLY A 134 23.35 20.99 -9.27
N ILE A 135 22.62 21.00 -10.40
CA ILE A 135 22.43 19.82 -11.25
C ILE A 135 23.76 19.37 -11.85
N GLU A 136 24.53 20.30 -12.43
CA GLU A 136 25.81 19.98 -13.07
C GLU A 136 26.83 19.40 -12.08
N GLU A 137 26.88 19.95 -10.86
CA GLU A 137 27.73 19.44 -9.77
C GLU A 137 27.32 18.03 -9.34
N SER A 138 26.01 17.80 -9.15
CA SER A 138 25.46 16.48 -8.79
C SER A 138 25.75 15.43 -9.86
N ASP A 139 25.57 15.78 -11.13
CA ASP A 139 25.89 14.92 -12.27
C ASP A 139 27.37 14.58 -12.36
N ALA A 140 28.24 15.58 -12.16
CA ALA A 140 29.69 15.37 -12.14
C ALA A 140 30.09 14.41 -11.01
N PHE A 141 29.53 14.59 -9.82
CA PHE A 141 29.78 13.72 -8.67
C PHE A 141 29.32 12.29 -8.92
N THR A 142 28.09 12.11 -9.42
CA THR A 142 27.51 10.81 -9.75
C THR A 142 28.37 10.08 -10.80
N ARG A 143 28.74 10.76 -11.89
CA ARG A 143 29.60 10.18 -12.94
C ARG A 143 30.97 9.76 -12.38
N ALA A 144 31.56 10.56 -11.51
CA ALA A 144 32.83 10.24 -10.87
C ALA A 144 32.75 9.01 -9.95
N ASN A 145 31.66 8.85 -9.21
CA ASN A 145 31.45 7.68 -8.35
C ASN A 145 31.19 6.42 -9.17
N LEU A 146 30.39 6.52 -10.23
CA LEU A 146 30.14 5.43 -11.17
C LEU A 146 31.45 4.93 -11.79
N ALA A 147 32.30 5.83 -12.28
CA ALA A 147 33.59 5.48 -12.87
C ALA A 147 34.54 4.75 -11.89
N ARG A 148 34.38 4.97 -10.59
CA ARG A 148 35.15 4.31 -9.52
C ARG A 148 34.49 3.02 -9.02
N GLY A 149 33.36 2.61 -9.59
CA GLY A 149 32.58 1.47 -9.13
C GLY A 149 31.98 1.66 -7.73
N LYS A 150 31.89 2.90 -7.25
CA LYS A 150 31.28 3.22 -5.95
C LYS A 150 29.77 3.30 -6.13
N ARG A 151 29.04 2.65 -5.24
CA ARG A 151 27.59 2.82 -5.14
C ARG A 151 27.32 4.10 -4.38
N ASP A 152 26.66 5.03 -5.03
CA ASP A 152 26.30 6.29 -4.43
C ASP A 152 25.20 6.08 -3.37
N VAL A 153 25.34 6.70 -2.20
CA VAL A 153 24.36 6.59 -1.11
C VAL A 153 23.06 7.29 -1.49
N PHE A 154 23.15 8.41 -2.21
CA PHE A 154 22.00 9.16 -2.70
C PHE A 154 21.21 8.31 -3.71
N LEU A 155 21.85 7.78 -4.75
CA LEU A 155 21.13 6.91 -5.72
C LEU A 155 20.51 5.66 -5.08
N ARG A 156 21.08 5.18 -3.97
CA ARG A 156 20.48 4.09 -3.21
C ARG A 156 19.23 4.55 -2.46
N SER A 157 19.24 5.72 -1.83
CA SER A 157 18.05 6.26 -1.16
C SER A 157 16.93 6.55 -2.15
N GLU A 158 17.25 7.11 -3.31
CA GLU A 158 16.30 7.35 -4.41
C GLU A 158 15.61 6.04 -4.83
N ALA A 159 16.40 4.98 -5.04
CA ALA A 159 15.84 3.67 -5.36
C ALA A 159 14.93 3.15 -4.23
N GLU A 160 15.35 3.28 -2.97
CA GLU A 160 14.55 2.87 -1.81
C GLU A 160 13.22 3.64 -1.74
N GLU A 161 13.20 4.94 -2.05
CA GLU A 161 11.99 5.75 -2.10
C GLU A 161 11.02 5.29 -3.21
N VAL A 162 11.51 5.12 -4.44
CA VAL A 162 10.73 4.58 -5.57
C VAL A 162 10.14 3.21 -5.24
N PHE A 163 10.90 2.35 -4.54
CA PHE A 163 10.42 1.04 -4.12
C PHE A 163 9.42 1.09 -2.96
N ASN A 164 9.51 2.10 -2.09
CA ASN A 164 8.66 2.26 -0.91
C ASN A 164 7.34 3.01 -1.20
N LEU A 165 7.23 3.73 -2.32
CA LEU A 165 6.01 4.44 -2.74
C LEU A 165 4.79 3.53 -3.00
N GLY A 166 4.95 2.20 -2.90
CA GLY A 166 3.84 1.23 -2.99
C GLY A 166 3.29 1.08 -4.41
N PRO A 167 2.49 0.04 -4.69
CA PRO A 167 1.95 -0.16 -6.03
C PRO A 167 0.82 0.84 -6.27
N TYR A 168 1.01 1.74 -7.24
CA TYR A 168 -0.09 2.32 -8.02
C TYR A 168 -0.83 1.21 -8.79
#